data_AF-A0A9W9P3C9-F1
#
_entry.id   AF-A0A9W9P3C9-F1
#
_cell.length_a   1.000
_cell.length_b   1.000
_cell.length_c   1.000
_cell.angle_alpha   90.00
_cell.angle_beta   90.00
_cell.angle_gamma   90.00
#
_symmetry.space_group_name_H-M   'P 1'
#
loop_
_entity.id
_entity.type
_entity.pdbx_description
1 polymer ?
#
loop_
_entity_poly.entity_id
_entity_poly.type
_entity_poly.pdbx_seq_one_letter_code
_entity_poly.pdbx_strand_id
1 'polypeptide(L)'
;MLLGSFVGANAVPYSCGHGGKALYLQSNEQQNSIISIPIGDDGKLYGGIATLTGGMGGDGINGMTGAPAAPDALSSQSSVFVIDDLVFAVNAGSNTLSMFRINRSDPTNLTMVGEPISVPGDFPVTVTASLKRKVACVGYTGAKSGVSCAEIMTEGLQHMTEVLNFELRQTTPPVGPTNTVAQVFFAENDTRLITTVKGNPSTNQTGFVSILPFKHSDSSLFEIRDTRSSPAGTAVLFGGVEIPGTSHLFITDASFGATVLGLDRTTDRVFLKDKIIVENQKATCWAAYSSTRKSVFVTDAALNRLIEISTDGAKILSILNLANGDPGLTDLKAVGRFVYALSPGNGTTAAAITVIDSLQSQQIQHFELTHLSAGKRSQGLAVF
;
A
#
# COMPACT_ATOMS: atom_id res chain seq x y z
N MET A 1 -9.27 -40.00 -57.24
CA MET A 1 -9.09 -40.18 -55.78
C MET A 1 -8.04 -39.17 -55.34
N LEU A 2 -8.47 -37.97 -54.95
CA LEU A 2 -7.59 -36.93 -54.41
C LEU A 2 -8.31 -36.37 -53.18
N LEU A 3 -7.77 -36.73 -52.03
CA LEU A 3 -8.25 -36.36 -50.71
C LEU A 3 -7.95 -34.88 -50.47
N GLY A 4 -8.98 -34.15 -50.01
CA GLY A 4 -8.83 -32.81 -49.50
C GLY A 4 -8.14 -32.79 -48.14
N SER A 5 -7.29 -31.79 -47.94
CA SER A 5 -6.65 -31.48 -46.66
C SER A 5 -7.15 -30.13 -46.17
N PHE A 6 -8.07 -30.17 -45.20
CA PHE A 6 -8.32 -29.06 -44.27
C PHE A 6 -7.16 -29.00 -43.28
N VAL A 7 -6.50 -27.85 -43.18
CA VAL A 7 -5.62 -27.55 -42.04
C VAL A 7 -6.28 -26.43 -41.26
N GLY A 8 -6.80 -26.79 -40.09
CA GLY A 8 -7.41 -25.89 -39.14
C GLY A 8 -6.41 -24.87 -38.60
N ALA A 9 -6.89 -23.64 -38.44
CA ALA A 9 -6.20 -22.62 -37.69
C ALA A 9 -6.07 -23.10 -36.24
N ASN A 10 -4.85 -23.48 -35.84
CA ASN A 10 -4.51 -23.60 -34.43
C ASN A 10 -4.56 -22.20 -33.82
N ALA A 11 -5.65 -21.90 -33.11
CA ALA A 11 -5.68 -20.82 -32.16
C ALA A 11 -4.60 -21.09 -31.12
N VAL A 12 -3.51 -20.32 -31.18
CA VAL A 12 -2.55 -20.26 -30.10
C VAL A 12 -3.33 -19.77 -28.88
N PRO A 13 -3.43 -20.54 -27.78
CA PRO A 13 -4.05 -20.02 -26.58
C PRO A 13 -3.20 -18.84 -26.13
N TYR A 14 -3.80 -17.65 -26.15
CA TYR A 14 -3.23 -16.50 -25.48
C TYR A 14 -2.96 -16.92 -24.03
N SER A 15 -1.69 -17.08 -23.66
CA SER A 15 -1.33 -17.22 -22.26
C SER A 15 -1.79 -15.93 -21.58
N CYS A 16 -2.87 -16.02 -20.81
CA CYS A 16 -3.30 -14.94 -19.94
C CYS A 16 -2.10 -14.62 -19.04
N GLY A 17 -1.51 -13.43 -19.20
CA GLY A 17 -0.32 -13.04 -18.45
C GLY A 17 -0.58 -13.24 -16.96
N HIS A 18 0.34 -13.94 -16.28
CA HIS A 18 0.20 -14.43 -14.91
C HIS A 18 -0.60 -13.47 -14.02
N GLY A 19 -1.86 -13.82 -13.75
CA GLY A 19 -2.64 -13.17 -12.71
C GLY A 19 -1.98 -13.37 -11.35
N GLY A 20 -2.27 -12.50 -10.40
CA GLY A 20 -1.87 -12.73 -9.01
C GLY A 20 -2.41 -14.07 -8.53
N LYS A 21 -1.67 -14.77 -7.67
CA LYS A 21 -2.03 -16.09 -7.16
C LYS A 21 -2.65 -16.03 -5.78
N ALA A 22 -2.26 -15.04 -4.98
CA ALA A 22 -2.86 -14.79 -3.68
C ALA A 22 -2.84 -13.31 -3.32
N LEU A 23 -3.84 -12.93 -2.53
CA LEU A 23 -4.03 -11.62 -1.93
C LEU A 23 -3.68 -11.70 -0.45
N TYR A 24 -2.99 -10.70 0.08
CA TYR A 24 -2.61 -10.59 1.48
C TYR A 24 -3.10 -9.26 2.05
N LEU A 25 -3.69 -9.32 3.23
CA LEU A 25 -4.03 -8.17 4.06
C LEU A 25 -3.74 -8.52 5.52
N GLN A 26 -3.71 -7.54 6.41
CA GLN A 26 -3.64 -7.82 7.84
C GLN A 26 -4.96 -7.57 8.53
N SER A 27 -5.29 -8.40 9.53
CA SER A 27 -6.45 -8.18 10.40
C SER A 27 -6.28 -6.92 11.25
N ASN A 28 -5.03 -6.58 11.63
CA ASN A 28 -4.68 -5.50 12.54
C ASN A 28 -5.48 -5.55 13.87
N GLU A 29 -5.85 -6.76 14.28
CA GLU A 29 -6.47 -7.02 15.58
C GLU A 29 -5.41 -7.17 16.68
N GLN A 30 -5.84 -7.24 17.94
CA GLN A 30 -4.91 -7.38 19.08
C GLN A 30 -3.99 -8.60 18.92
N GLN A 31 -4.51 -9.70 18.38
CA GLN A 31 -3.71 -10.76 17.79
C GLN A 31 -3.65 -10.52 16.28
N ASN A 32 -2.58 -9.86 15.83
CA ASN A 32 -2.49 -9.51 14.42
C ASN A 32 -2.19 -10.76 13.59
N SER A 33 -2.75 -10.81 12.39
CA SER A 33 -2.58 -11.92 11.46
C SER A 33 -2.52 -11.40 10.03
N ILE A 34 -1.77 -12.09 9.18
CA ILE A 34 -1.86 -11.95 7.72
C ILE A 34 -2.96 -12.90 7.24
N ILE A 35 -3.98 -12.35 6.62
CA ILE A 35 -5.03 -13.09 5.94
C ILE A 35 -4.56 -13.30 4.50
N SER A 36 -4.42 -14.56 4.10
CA SER A 36 -3.98 -14.97 2.77
C SER A 36 -5.14 -15.61 2.03
N ILE A 37 -5.50 -15.06 0.86
CA ILE A 37 -6.68 -15.46 0.09
C ILE A 37 -6.23 -15.83 -1.33
N PRO A 38 -6.51 -17.05 -1.83
CA PRO A 38 -6.14 -17.43 -3.17
C PRO A 38 -6.96 -16.66 -4.20
N ILE A 39 -6.31 -16.34 -5.32
CA ILE A 39 -6.91 -15.70 -6.48
C ILE A 39 -7.07 -16.78 -7.56
N GLY A 40 -8.30 -17.00 -8.01
CA GLY A 40 -8.60 -17.90 -9.13
C GLY A 40 -8.23 -17.29 -10.48
N ASP A 41 -8.20 -18.12 -11.53
CA ASP A 41 -7.90 -17.67 -12.90
C ASP A 41 -8.93 -16.66 -13.44
N ASP A 42 -10.14 -16.62 -12.87
CA ASP A 42 -11.18 -15.63 -13.17
C ASP A 42 -11.04 -14.33 -12.37
N GLY A 43 -9.97 -14.19 -11.59
CA GLY A 43 -9.67 -13.06 -10.73
C GLY A 43 -10.41 -13.06 -9.40
N LYS A 44 -11.34 -13.98 -9.16
CA LYS A 44 -12.12 -14.02 -7.91
C LYS A 44 -11.35 -14.65 -6.76
N LEU A 45 -11.86 -14.41 -5.57
CA LEU A 45 -11.33 -14.83 -4.28
C LEU A 45 -12.11 -16.01 -3.70
N TYR A 46 -11.41 -16.93 -3.02
CA TYR A 46 -11.99 -18.16 -2.50
C TYR A 46 -11.39 -18.59 -1.15
N GLY A 47 -12.20 -18.67 -0.09
CA GLY A 47 -11.71 -19.10 1.21
C GLY A 47 -10.64 -18.17 1.79
N GLY A 48 -9.65 -18.73 2.48
CA GLY A 48 -8.53 -17.97 3.03
C GLY A 48 -8.02 -18.54 4.35
N ILE A 49 -6.81 -18.14 4.73
CA ILE A 49 -6.14 -18.59 5.95
C ILE A 49 -5.56 -17.38 6.66
N ALA A 50 -5.78 -17.29 7.98
CA ALA A 50 -5.12 -16.31 8.84
C ALA A 50 -3.86 -16.93 9.46
N THR A 51 -2.71 -16.27 9.26
CA THR A 51 -1.42 -16.65 9.86
C THR A 51 -1.00 -15.58 10.85
N LEU A 52 -0.79 -15.94 12.12
CA LEU A 52 -0.42 -14.98 13.17
C LEU A 52 0.91 -14.30 12.87
N THR A 53 0.96 -12.98 13.09
CA THR A 53 2.20 -12.20 12.93
C THR A 53 3.17 -12.37 14.10
N GLY A 54 2.69 -12.89 15.24
CA GLY A 54 3.43 -12.86 16.50
C GLY A 54 3.45 -11.48 17.18
N GLY A 55 2.85 -10.45 16.55
CA GLY A 55 2.71 -9.10 17.10
C GLY A 55 1.26 -8.69 17.31
N MET A 56 1.06 -7.43 17.69
CA MET A 56 -0.24 -6.84 17.96
C MET A 56 -0.57 -5.72 16.97
N GLY A 57 -1.82 -5.70 16.51
CA GLY A 57 -2.36 -4.60 15.74
C GLY A 57 -2.51 -3.34 16.58
N GLY A 58 -2.60 -2.19 15.92
CA GLY A 58 -2.69 -0.89 16.57
C GLY A 58 -3.82 -0.04 16.00
N ASP A 59 -4.28 0.91 16.80
CA ASP A 59 -5.31 1.87 16.43
C ASP A 59 -4.84 3.27 16.82
N GLY A 60 -4.71 4.15 15.82
CA GLY A 60 -4.44 5.56 16.05
C GLY A 60 -5.65 6.23 16.73
N ILE A 61 -5.53 7.53 16.97
CA ILE A 61 -6.63 8.35 17.47
C ILE A 61 -7.15 9.23 16.34
N ASN A 62 -8.46 9.23 16.13
CA ASN A 62 -9.11 10.14 15.22
C ASN A 62 -9.05 11.57 15.79
N GLY A 63 -8.39 12.48 15.08
CA GLY A 63 -8.19 13.86 15.53
C GLY A 63 -9.45 14.70 15.65
N MET A 64 -10.58 14.28 15.04
CA MET A 64 -11.85 14.98 15.16
C MET A 64 -12.68 14.49 16.35
N THR A 65 -12.64 13.19 16.66
CA THR A 65 -13.50 12.58 17.69
C THR A 65 -12.78 12.25 18.99
N GLY A 66 -11.44 12.15 18.96
CA GLY A 66 -10.64 11.68 20.10
C GLY A 66 -10.80 10.18 20.39
N ALA A 67 -11.53 9.43 19.56
CA ALA A 67 -11.73 7.99 19.68
C ALA A 67 -10.72 7.21 18.81
N PRO A 68 -10.64 5.87 18.95
CA PRO A 68 -9.84 5.04 18.04
C PRO A 68 -10.18 5.30 16.56
N ALA A 69 -9.17 5.27 15.69
CA ALA A 69 -9.22 5.74 14.30
C ALA A 69 -9.84 4.77 13.28
N ALA A 70 -10.17 3.53 13.68
CA ALA A 70 -10.89 2.60 12.83
C ALA A 70 -12.11 3.27 12.12
N PRO A 71 -12.32 3.05 10.80
CA PRO A 71 -11.75 1.94 10.04
C PRO A 71 -10.37 2.16 9.42
N ASP A 72 -9.85 3.39 9.43
CA ASP A 72 -8.50 3.71 8.96
C ASP A 72 -7.52 3.78 10.14
N ALA A 73 -7.32 2.62 10.78
CA ALA A 73 -6.63 2.50 12.07
C ALA A 73 -5.15 2.94 12.00
N LEU A 74 -4.50 2.81 10.84
CA LEU A 74 -3.10 3.17 10.64
C LEU A 74 -2.91 4.47 9.86
N SER A 75 -3.94 4.97 9.17
CA SER A 75 -3.85 6.17 8.35
C SER A 75 -2.70 6.09 7.34
N SER A 76 -2.47 4.93 6.73
CA SER A 76 -1.32 4.68 5.88
C SER A 76 -1.64 3.76 4.71
N GLN A 77 -0.67 3.61 3.82
CA GLN A 77 -0.68 2.59 2.78
C GLN A 77 0.53 1.66 2.94
N SER A 78 0.40 0.42 2.47
CA SER A 78 1.47 -0.59 2.46
C SER A 78 1.86 -1.06 3.86
N SER A 79 0.88 -1.30 4.74
CA SER A 79 1.12 -1.94 6.03
C SER A 79 1.45 -3.45 5.91
N VAL A 80 1.13 -4.02 4.75
CA VAL A 80 1.59 -5.34 4.28
C VAL A 80 2.31 -5.15 2.95
N PHE A 81 3.44 -5.82 2.75
CA PHE A 81 4.23 -5.73 1.53
C PHE A 81 4.69 -7.12 1.08
N VAL A 82 4.65 -7.36 -0.23
CA VAL A 82 5.07 -8.62 -0.87
C VAL A 82 6.18 -8.32 -1.87
N ILE A 83 7.25 -9.11 -1.84
CA ILE A 83 8.32 -9.09 -2.85
C ILE A 83 8.89 -10.49 -3.01
N ASP A 84 8.90 -10.99 -4.25
CA ASP A 84 9.19 -12.39 -4.56
C ASP A 84 8.39 -13.34 -3.65
N ASP A 85 9.02 -14.25 -2.91
CA ASP A 85 8.35 -15.16 -1.99
C ASP A 85 8.32 -14.66 -0.53
N LEU A 86 8.52 -13.37 -0.27
CA LEU A 86 8.49 -12.80 1.07
C LEU A 86 7.26 -11.91 1.30
N VAL A 87 6.68 -12.00 2.50
CA VAL A 87 5.64 -11.09 3.01
C VAL A 87 6.13 -10.40 4.27
N PHE A 88 5.87 -9.10 4.36
CA PHE A 88 6.17 -8.27 5.52
C PHE A 88 4.89 -7.67 6.08
N ALA A 89 4.75 -7.62 7.40
CA ALA A 89 3.60 -7.00 8.05
C ALA A 89 4.03 -6.20 9.29
N VAL A 90 3.59 -4.94 9.36
CA VAL A 90 3.81 -4.08 10.53
C VAL A 90 2.83 -4.45 11.65
N ASN A 91 3.31 -4.44 12.89
CA ASN A 91 2.49 -4.64 14.08
C ASN A 91 2.50 -3.37 14.92
N ALA A 92 1.58 -2.46 14.61
CA ALA A 92 1.56 -1.12 15.19
C ALA A 92 1.39 -1.11 16.72
N GLY A 93 0.66 -2.08 17.29
CA GLY A 93 0.40 -2.14 18.73
C GLY A 93 1.54 -2.75 19.55
N SER A 94 2.43 -3.52 18.92
CA SER A 94 3.61 -4.10 19.58
C SER A 94 4.94 -3.48 19.14
N ASN A 95 4.91 -2.47 18.26
CA ASN A 95 6.09 -1.87 17.64
C ASN A 95 7.04 -2.92 17.03
N THR A 96 6.51 -3.88 16.27
CA THR A 96 7.33 -4.91 15.60
C THR A 96 7.07 -5.01 14.10
N LEU A 97 8.01 -5.61 13.38
CA LEU A 97 7.87 -6.04 11.99
C LEU A 97 8.01 -7.55 11.92
N SER A 98 7.08 -8.22 11.24
CA SER A 98 7.14 -9.66 10.99
C SER A 98 7.48 -9.95 9.53
N MET A 99 8.22 -11.04 9.28
CA MET A 99 8.58 -11.54 7.96
C MET A 99 8.11 -12.98 7.77
N PHE A 100 7.57 -13.28 6.60
CA PHE A 100 7.08 -14.60 6.22
C PHE A 100 7.62 -15.00 4.87
N ARG A 101 7.67 -16.31 4.64
CA ARG A 101 7.91 -16.90 3.32
C ARG A 101 6.64 -17.55 2.79
N ILE A 102 6.36 -17.27 1.52
CA ILE A 102 5.24 -17.81 0.75
C ILE A 102 5.63 -19.19 0.22
N ASN A 103 4.80 -20.19 0.47
CA ASN A 103 4.92 -21.46 -0.24
C ASN A 103 4.46 -21.28 -1.69
N ARG A 104 5.39 -21.33 -2.66
CA ARG A 104 5.04 -21.10 -4.08
C ARG A 104 4.03 -22.10 -4.67
N SER A 105 3.89 -23.28 -4.06
CA SER A 105 2.93 -24.31 -4.50
C SER A 105 1.54 -24.09 -3.89
N ASP A 106 1.48 -23.46 -2.72
CA ASP A 106 0.26 -23.01 -2.06
C ASP A 106 0.49 -21.63 -1.45
N PRO A 107 0.27 -20.55 -2.21
CA PRO A 107 0.59 -19.19 -1.77
C PRO A 107 -0.21 -18.72 -0.55
N THR A 108 -1.25 -19.45 -0.12
CA THR A 108 -1.99 -19.14 1.10
C THR A 108 -1.27 -19.62 2.37
N ASN A 109 -0.32 -20.55 2.22
CA ASN A 109 0.46 -21.11 3.30
C ASN A 109 1.73 -20.29 3.54
N LEU A 110 1.73 -19.51 4.62
CA LEU A 110 2.83 -18.67 5.06
C LEU A 110 3.60 -19.33 6.20
N THR A 111 4.94 -19.25 6.14
CA THR A 111 5.81 -19.66 7.25
C THR A 111 6.56 -18.43 7.77
N MET A 112 6.47 -18.14 9.07
CA MET A 112 7.25 -17.06 9.69
C MET A 112 8.75 -17.34 9.54
N VAL A 113 9.53 -16.32 9.20
CA VAL A 113 10.99 -16.41 9.06
C VAL A 113 11.64 -15.61 10.17
N GLY A 114 12.24 -16.32 11.12
CA GLY A 114 12.75 -15.73 12.36
C GLY A 114 11.61 -15.39 13.32
N GLU A 115 11.82 -14.36 14.14
CA GLU A 115 10.84 -13.81 15.08
C GLU A 115 10.53 -12.35 14.72
N PRO A 116 9.38 -11.80 15.13
CA PRO A 116 9.08 -10.38 14.95
C PRO A 116 10.16 -9.50 15.58
N ILE A 117 10.75 -8.60 14.80
CA ILE A 117 11.81 -7.70 15.28
C ILE A 117 11.21 -6.38 15.77
N SER A 118 11.82 -5.78 16.80
CA SER A 118 11.42 -4.46 17.29
C SER A 118 11.75 -3.35 16.31
N VAL A 119 10.80 -2.44 16.12
CA VAL A 119 10.97 -1.17 15.42
C VAL A 119 11.39 -0.12 16.46
N PRO A 120 12.52 0.60 16.30
CA PRO A 120 13.01 1.58 17.28
C PRO A 120 12.10 2.80 17.48
N GLY A 121 11.28 3.10 16.47
CA GLY A 121 10.25 4.12 16.50
C GLY A 121 8.95 3.64 17.16
N ASP A 122 7.95 4.51 17.14
CA ASP A 122 6.62 4.20 17.66
C ASP A 122 5.66 3.87 16.53
N PHE A 123 4.65 3.02 16.78
CA PHE A 123 3.49 2.83 15.92
C PHE A 123 3.84 2.68 14.42
N PRO A 124 4.49 1.57 14.01
CA PRO A 124 4.83 1.32 12.60
C PRO A 124 3.57 1.15 11.75
N VAL A 125 3.52 1.85 10.60
CA VAL A 125 2.30 1.94 9.77
C VAL A 125 2.51 1.52 8.32
N THR A 126 3.75 1.47 7.84
CA THR A 126 4.04 1.18 6.42
C THR A 126 5.36 0.46 6.30
N VAL A 127 5.47 -0.46 5.35
CA VAL A 127 6.68 -1.25 5.08
C VAL A 127 6.93 -1.36 3.58
N THR A 128 8.21 -1.38 3.22
CA THR A 128 8.71 -1.71 1.89
C THR A 128 9.99 -2.53 2.00
N ALA A 129 10.36 -3.24 0.94
CA ALA A 129 11.58 -4.02 0.90
C ALA A 129 12.22 -4.01 -0.49
N SER A 130 13.54 -4.17 -0.52
CA SER A 130 14.32 -4.38 -1.74
C SER A 130 15.20 -5.61 -1.56
N LEU A 131 14.97 -6.63 -2.39
CA LEU A 131 15.83 -7.83 -2.43
C LEU A 131 17.19 -7.52 -3.06
N LYS A 132 17.24 -6.60 -4.03
CA LYS A 132 18.51 -6.13 -4.63
C LYS A 132 19.43 -5.53 -3.57
N ARG A 133 18.85 -4.78 -2.62
CA ARG A 133 19.55 -4.10 -1.53
C ARG A 133 19.61 -4.92 -0.25
N LYS A 134 18.86 -6.02 -0.17
CA LYS A 134 18.65 -6.85 1.01
C LYS A 134 18.19 -6.05 2.24
N VAL A 135 17.29 -5.10 2.06
CA VAL A 135 16.76 -4.29 3.17
C VAL A 135 15.24 -4.26 3.17
N ALA A 136 14.66 -4.31 4.37
CA ALA A 136 13.27 -3.99 4.64
C ALA A 136 13.23 -2.71 5.48
N CYS A 137 12.44 -1.72 5.05
CA CYS A 137 12.31 -0.41 5.70
C CYS A 137 10.87 -0.19 6.16
N VAL A 138 10.73 0.32 7.38
CA VAL A 138 9.44 0.59 8.02
C VAL A 138 9.33 2.07 8.34
N GLY A 139 8.26 2.68 7.83
CA GLY A 139 7.84 4.01 8.23
C GLY A 139 6.92 3.94 9.44
N TYR A 140 7.17 4.81 10.40
CA TYR A 140 6.52 4.78 11.70
C TYR A 140 6.21 6.18 12.21
N THR A 141 5.20 6.28 13.07
CA THR A 141 4.61 7.55 13.49
C THR A 141 4.37 7.59 15.00
N GLY A 142 4.01 8.75 15.53
CA GLY A 142 3.84 8.93 16.96
C GLY A 142 4.99 9.74 17.56
N ALA A 143 5.21 9.59 18.87
CA ALA A 143 6.20 10.41 19.57
C ALA A 143 7.60 10.28 18.96
N LYS A 144 7.99 9.06 18.54
CA LYS A 144 9.14 8.82 17.66
C LYS A 144 8.65 8.50 16.25
N SER A 145 8.85 9.43 15.32
CA SER A 145 8.42 9.32 13.92
C SER A 145 9.60 9.37 12.96
N GLY A 146 9.57 8.54 11.92
CA GLY A 146 10.74 8.33 11.09
C GLY A 146 10.67 7.08 10.22
N VAL A 147 11.85 6.61 9.83
CA VAL A 147 12.03 5.36 9.09
C VAL A 147 13.23 4.62 9.67
N SER A 148 13.08 3.32 9.84
CA SER A 148 14.16 2.40 10.23
C SER A 148 14.20 1.26 9.23
N CYS A 149 15.38 0.70 9.01
CA CYS A 149 15.58 -0.41 8.08
C CYS A 149 16.35 -1.56 8.75
N ALA A 150 16.04 -2.79 8.35
CA ALA A 150 16.74 -4.00 8.75
C ALA A 150 17.28 -4.72 7.51
N GLU A 151 18.41 -5.40 7.66
CA GLU A 151 18.91 -6.32 6.64
C GLU A 151 18.05 -7.59 6.58
N ILE A 152 17.75 -8.03 5.37
CA ILE A 152 17.01 -9.26 5.09
C ILE A 152 18.01 -10.42 4.98
N MET A 153 17.91 -11.39 5.89
CA MET A 153 18.69 -12.62 5.88
C MET A 153 17.78 -13.84 5.65
N THR A 154 18.39 -15.01 5.44
CA THR A 154 17.64 -16.25 5.19
C THR A 154 16.91 -16.73 6.45
N GLU A 155 17.50 -16.48 7.61
CA GLU A 155 17.00 -16.86 8.93
C GLU A 155 16.05 -15.83 9.55
N GLY A 156 15.91 -14.64 8.98
CA GLY A 156 15.09 -13.58 9.56
C GLY A 156 15.55 -12.19 9.18
N LEU A 157 14.92 -11.20 9.82
CA LEU A 157 15.37 -9.82 9.78
C LEU A 157 16.44 -9.58 10.85
N GLN A 158 17.49 -8.84 10.49
CA GLN A 158 18.47 -8.36 11.46
C GLN A 158 17.91 -7.20 12.30
N HIS A 159 18.68 -6.73 13.29
CA HIS A 159 18.30 -5.57 14.10
C HIS A 159 18.02 -4.34 13.22
N MET A 160 16.96 -3.60 13.55
CA MET A 160 16.54 -2.43 12.79
C MET A 160 17.33 -1.17 13.19
N THR A 161 17.85 -0.45 12.20
CA THR A 161 18.57 0.80 12.42
C THR A 161 17.74 1.98 11.94
N GLU A 162 17.64 3.03 12.75
CA GLU A 162 17.02 4.29 12.34
C GLU A 162 17.83 4.93 11.21
N VAL A 163 17.15 5.26 10.12
CA VAL A 163 17.73 5.92 8.95
C VAL A 163 17.17 7.33 8.76
N LEU A 164 15.98 7.62 9.27
CA LEU A 164 15.35 8.94 9.22
C LEU A 164 14.60 9.23 10.51
N ASN A 165 14.66 10.48 10.95
CA ASN A 165 13.81 11.04 12.00
C ASN A 165 13.08 12.28 11.46
N PHE A 166 11.76 12.29 11.63
CA PHE A 166 10.90 13.36 11.13
C PHE A 166 10.45 14.35 12.20
N GLU A 167 10.61 14.04 13.49
CA GLU A 167 10.26 14.89 14.62
C GLU A 167 8.84 15.52 14.50
N LEU A 168 7.84 14.73 14.13
CA LEU A 168 6.47 15.22 13.88
C LEU A 168 5.74 15.74 15.13
N ARG A 169 6.32 15.57 16.32
CA ARG A 169 5.76 15.97 17.63
C ARG A 169 4.37 15.38 17.90
N GLN A 170 4.17 14.12 17.50
CA GLN A 170 2.94 13.36 17.71
C GLN A 170 2.90 12.73 19.11
N THR A 171 1.74 12.18 19.48
CA THR A 171 1.58 11.29 20.65
C THR A 171 1.72 9.83 20.23
N THR A 172 1.79 8.90 21.18
CA THR A 172 1.69 7.46 20.92
C THR A 172 0.55 6.89 21.76
N PRO A 173 -0.56 6.40 21.16
CA PRO A 173 -0.84 6.32 19.73
C PRO A 173 -0.91 7.69 19.03
N PRO A 174 -0.65 7.75 17.72
CA PRO A 174 -0.67 8.99 16.94
C PRO A 174 -2.08 9.56 16.81
N VAL A 175 -2.21 10.89 16.75
CA VAL A 175 -3.47 11.57 16.41
C VAL A 175 -3.46 11.92 14.93
N GLY A 176 -4.37 11.32 14.17
CA GLY A 176 -4.39 11.38 12.71
C GLY A 176 -5.76 11.73 12.11
N PRO A 177 -5.87 11.71 10.77
CA PRO A 177 -4.87 11.22 9.82
C PRO A 177 -3.75 12.21 9.49
N THR A 178 -3.89 13.50 9.81
CA THR A 178 -2.90 14.55 9.47
C THR A 178 -1.62 14.45 10.31
N ASN A 179 -0.54 15.12 9.88
CA ASN A 179 0.76 15.18 10.59
C ASN A 179 1.32 13.80 11.01
N THR A 180 1.24 12.81 10.11
CA THR A 180 1.76 11.45 10.32
C THR A 180 2.39 10.91 9.04
N VAL A 181 3.24 9.88 9.16
CA VAL A 181 3.81 9.16 8.01
C VAL A 181 2.67 8.45 7.26
N ALA A 182 2.66 8.54 5.93
CA ALA A 182 1.64 7.92 5.09
C ALA A 182 2.12 6.65 4.38
N GLN A 183 3.29 6.70 3.75
CA GLN A 183 3.84 5.55 3.03
C GLN A 183 5.36 5.64 2.90
N VAL A 184 6.02 4.49 2.99
CA VAL A 184 7.42 4.30 2.58
C VAL A 184 7.47 3.36 1.38
N PHE A 185 8.26 3.66 0.36
CA PHE A 185 8.45 2.80 -0.81
C PHE A 185 9.79 3.07 -1.50
N PHE A 186 10.31 2.07 -2.22
CA PHE A 186 11.49 2.25 -3.07
C PHE A 186 11.12 2.81 -4.44
N ALA A 187 12.00 3.64 -4.99
CA ALA A 187 11.95 4.03 -6.39
C ALA A 187 12.24 2.84 -7.31
N GLU A 188 11.70 2.87 -8.54
CA GLU A 188 11.96 1.91 -9.61
C GLU A 188 13.49 1.80 -9.81
N ASN A 189 14.05 0.61 -9.54
CA ASN A 189 15.48 0.24 -9.49
C ASN A 189 16.19 0.29 -8.12
N ASP A 190 15.44 0.51 -7.03
CA ASP A 190 15.94 0.51 -5.65
C ASP A 190 17.09 1.51 -5.44
N THR A 191 16.95 2.70 -6.02
CA THR A 191 18.00 3.73 -5.95
C THR A 191 17.76 4.73 -4.83
N ARG A 192 16.50 4.93 -4.44
CA ARG A 192 16.05 5.88 -3.42
C ARG A 192 14.95 5.24 -2.58
N LEU A 193 14.97 5.51 -1.29
CA LEU A 193 13.83 5.31 -0.40
C LEU A 193 13.01 6.60 -0.39
N ILE A 194 11.72 6.48 -0.63
CA ILE A 194 10.77 7.59 -0.71
C ILE A 194 9.80 7.45 0.46
N THR A 195 9.58 8.55 1.18
CA THR A 195 8.57 8.60 2.24
C THR A 195 7.65 9.80 2.06
N THR A 196 6.35 9.56 2.09
CA THR A 196 5.33 10.62 2.12
C THR A 196 4.88 10.89 3.55
N VAL A 197 4.82 12.16 3.91
CA VAL A 197 4.35 12.62 5.23
C VAL A 197 3.24 13.64 5.03
N LYS A 198 2.11 13.39 5.71
CA LYS A 198 0.91 14.24 5.63
C LYS A 198 1.15 15.54 6.36
N GLY A 199 0.71 16.65 5.78
CA GLY A 199 0.59 17.92 6.51
C GLY A 199 -0.61 17.93 7.44
N ASN A 200 -0.82 19.09 8.07
CA ASN A 200 -2.00 19.42 8.83
C ASN A 200 -2.43 20.87 8.53
N PRO A 201 -3.38 21.06 7.59
CA PRO A 201 -3.84 22.39 7.20
C PRO A 201 -4.42 23.22 8.35
N SER A 202 -5.02 22.58 9.37
CA SER A 202 -5.61 23.31 10.51
C SER A 202 -4.58 23.97 11.41
N THR A 203 -3.33 23.48 11.39
CA THR A 203 -2.20 24.03 12.15
C THR A 203 -1.13 24.64 11.24
N ASN A 204 -1.44 24.85 9.96
CA ASN A 204 -0.53 25.37 8.95
C ASN A 204 0.79 24.56 8.80
N GLN A 205 0.72 23.25 9.07
CA GLN A 205 1.83 22.33 8.84
C GLN A 205 1.72 21.78 7.41
N THR A 206 2.75 22.00 6.60
CA THR A 206 2.78 21.45 5.24
C THR A 206 3.38 20.04 5.27
N GLY A 207 2.78 19.11 4.52
CA GLY A 207 3.35 17.79 4.31
C GLY A 207 4.64 17.85 3.50
N PHE A 208 5.33 16.72 3.38
CA PHE A 208 6.54 16.65 2.58
C PHE A 208 6.75 15.25 1.99
N VAL A 209 7.56 15.21 0.94
CA VAL A 209 8.18 13.98 0.43
C VAL A 209 9.65 14.01 0.86
N SER A 210 10.08 12.93 1.50
CA SER A 210 11.48 12.67 1.86
C SER A 210 12.08 11.69 0.87
N ILE A 211 13.25 12.04 0.33
CA ILE A 211 14.03 11.20 -0.58
C ILE A 211 15.37 10.87 0.08
N LEU A 212 15.59 9.59 0.39
CA LEU A 212 16.83 9.10 0.96
C LEU A 212 17.57 8.19 -0.04
N PRO A 213 18.67 8.64 -0.64
CA PRO A 213 19.48 7.81 -1.52
C PRO A 213 20.27 6.72 -0.81
N PHE A 214 20.54 5.64 -1.54
CA PHE A 214 21.67 4.76 -1.19
C PHE A 214 22.99 5.45 -1.49
N LYS A 215 23.99 5.22 -0.63
CA LYS A 215 25.33 5.80 -0.77
C LYS A 215 26.02 5.41 -2.08
N HIS A 216 25.81 4.16 -2.53
CA HIS A 216 26.38 3.63 -3.76
C HIS A 216 25.37 2.72 -4.48
N SER A 217 25.57 2.53 -5.80
CA SER A 217 24.72 1.71 -6.68
C SER A 217 24.50 0.28 -6.20
N ASP A 218 25.42 -0.27 -5.40
CA ASP A 218 25.43 -1.67 -4.95
C ASP A 218 25.47 -1.82 -3.41
N SER A 219 25.31 -0.71 -2.68
CA SER A 219 25.32 -0.68 -1.22
C SER A 219 23.91 -0.89 -0.63
N SER A 220 23.83 -1.52 0.54
CA SER A 220 22.64 -1.52 1.42
C SER A 220 22.60 -0.30 2.35
N LEU A 221 23.68 0.47 2.42
CA LEU A 221 23.80 1.67 3.25
C LEU A 221 23.21 2.90 2.56
N PHE A 222 22.39 3.63 3.30
CA PHE A 222 21.84 4.92 2.91
C PHE A 222 22.86 6.06 3.09
N GLU A 223 22.60 7.17 2.41
CA GLU A 223 23.16 8.46 2.79
C GLU A 223 22.71 8.87 4.19
N ILE A 224 23.42 9.82 4.80
CA ILE A 224 23.16 10.24 6.19
C ILE A 224 21.94 11.17 6.29
N ARG A 225 21.57 11.84 5.19
CA ARG A 225 20.49 12.84 5.16
C ARG A 225 19.60 12.64 3.95
N ASP A 226 18.31 12.87 4.17
CA ASP A 226 17.33 12.96 3.10
C ASP A 226 17.20 14.38 2.53
N THR A 227 16.71 14.44 1.30
CA THR A 227 16.18 15.67 0.71
C THR A 227 14.67 15.73 0.96
N ARG A 228 14.21 16.73 1.70
CA ARG A 228 12.77 16.97 1.95
C ARG A 228 12.24 18.06 1.05
N SER A 229 11.12 17.78 0.40
CA SER A 229 10.43 18.71 -0.49
C SER A 229 8.96 18.83 -0.09
N SER A 230 8.46 20.07 -0.03
CA SER A 230 7.03 20.38 0.16
C SER A 230 6.53 21.15 -1.07
N PRO A 231 6.18 20.46 -2.17
CA PRO A 231 5.74 21.12 -3.39
C PRO A 231 4.53 22.02 -3.13
N ALA A 232 4.58 23.27 -3.60
CA ALA A 232 3.49 24.22 -3.43
C ALA A 232 2.19 23.68 -4.06
N GLY A 233 1.08 23.82 -3.35
CA GLY A 233 -0.22 23.29 -3.78
C GLY A 233 -0.54 21.88 -3.29
N THR A 234 0.37 21.24 -2.55
CA THR A 234 0.11 20.00 -1.78
C THR A 234 -0.20 20.31 -0.32
N ALA A 235 -0.88 19.41 0.37
CA ALA A 235 -1.27 19.58 1.77
C ALA A 235 -1.24 18.26 2.55
N VAL A 236 -2.02 17.25 2.14
CA VAL A 236 -2.25 16.02 2.89
C VAL A 236 -1.84 14.82 2.04
N LEU A 237 -0.57 14.79 1.62
CA LEU A 237 0.04 13.73 0.83
C LEU A 237 -0.10 12.37 1.53
N PHE A 238 -0.80 11.42 0.91
CA PHE A 238 -1.05 10.09 1.49
C PHE A 238 -0.26 9.02 0.71
N GLY A 239 -0.99 8.16 0.00
CA GLY A 239 -0.50 6.97 -0.64
C GLY A 239 -0.12 7.25 -2.08
N GLY A 240 0.80 6.47 -2.62
CA GLY A 240 1.32 6.72 -3.94
C GLY A 240 2.18 5.61 -4.49
N VAL A 241 2.55 5.83 -5.75
CA VAL A 241 3.32 4.90 -6.57
C VAL A 241 4.23 5.71 -7.49
N GLU A 242 5.43 5.19 -7.78
CA GLU A 242 6.20 5.69 -8.91
C GLU A 242 5.59 5.16 -10.22
N ILE A 243 5.46 6.02 -11.23
CA ILE A 243 5.00 5.63 -12.56
C ILE A 243 6.15 4.93 -13.29
N PRO A 244 5.99 3.65 -13.68
CA PRO A 244 7.07 2.88 -14.29
C PRO A 244 7.64 3.50 -15.56
N GLY A 245 8.95 3.36 -15.74
CA GLY A 245 9.73 3.92 -16.84
C GLY A 245 9.93 5.44 -16.77
N THR A 246 9.58 6.09 -15.65
CA THR A 246 9.66 7.55 -15.51
C THR A 246 10.49 7.95 -14.29
N SER A 247 10.25 9.14 -13.76
CA SER A 247 10.68 9.59 -12.42
C SER A 247 9.55 10.40 -11.79
N HIS A 248 8.31 10.03 -12.10
CA HIS A 248 7.12 10.69 -11.63
C HIS A 248 6.49 9.88 -10.51
N LEU A 249 6.11 10.57 -9.45
CA LEU A 249 5.40 10.00 -8.32
C LEU A 249 3.94 10.42 -8.44
N PHE A 250 3.05 9.45 -8.59
CA PHE A 250 1.62 9.69 -8.44
C PHE A 250 1.27 9.53 -6.97
N ILE A 251 0.89 10.62 -6.32
CA ILE A 251 0.59 10.66 -4.89
C ILE A 251 -0.82 11.20 -4.71
N THR A 252 -1.65 10.54 -3.91
CA THR A 252 -2.95 11.08 -3.50
C THR A 252 -2.76 12.20 -2.48
N ASP A 253 -3.68 13.15 -2.47
CA ASP A 253 -3.73 14.20 -1.47
C ASP A 253 -5.17 14.36 -1.00
N ALA A 254 -5.42 14.00 0.25
CA ALA A 254 -6.77 13.98 0.81
C ALA A 254 -7.45 15.37 0.83
N SER A 255 -6.70 16.46 0.57
CA SER A 255 -7.27 17.81 0.47
C SER A 255 -7.89 18.14 -0.90
N PHE A 256 -7.46 17.50 -1.99
CA PHE A 256 -8.04 17.76 -3.33
C PHE A 256 -8.20 16.55 -4.26
N GLY A 257 -7.51 15.42 -4.06
CA GLY A 257 -7.59 14.26 -4.94
C GLY A 257 -6.22 13.61 -5.14
N ALA A 258 -5.52 13.96 -6.23
CA ALA A 258 -4.20 13.41 -6.52
C ALA A 258 -3.29 14.38 -7.26
N THR A 259 -1.99 14.16 -7.15
CA THR A 259 -0.94 14.97 -7.74
C THR A 259 0.10 14.09 -8.42
N VAL A 260 0.69 14.59 -9.50
CA VAL A 260 1.89 14.02 -10.09
C VAL A 260 3.06 14.91 -9.75
N LEU A 261 4.03 14.33 -9.05
CA LEU A 261 5.25 14.99 -8.64
C LEU A 261 6.42 14.51 -9.50
N GLY A 262 7.29 15.41 -9.91
CA GLY A 262 8.55 15.07 -10.57
C GLY A 262 9.65 14.89 -9.54
N LEU A 263 10.44 13.83 -9.66
CA LEU A 263 11.67 13.61 -8.90
C LEU A 263 12.88 13.96 -9.78
N ASP A 264 13.62 15.00 -9.40
CA ASP A 264 14.94 15.27 -9.97
C ASP A 264 15.96 14.31 -9.35
N ARG A 265 16.39 13.30 -10.11
CA ARG A 265 17.34 12.27 -9.65
C ARG A 265 18.75 12.79 -9.37
N THR A 266 19.07 14.00 -9.80
CA THR A 266 20.38 14.63 -9.55
C THR A 266 20.41 15.33 -8.20
N THR A 267 19.31 16.01 -7.84
CA THR A 267 19.21 16.82 -6.62
C THR A 267 18.36 16.17 -5.53
N ASP A 268 17.68 15.07 -5.85
CA ASP A 268 16.68 14.38 -5.03
C ASP A 268 15.52 15.29 -4.60
N ARG A 269 15.32 16.41 -5.31
CA ARG A 269 14.20 17.33 -5.07
C ARG A 269 12.94 16.85 -5.77
N VAL A 270 11.81 17.06 -5.10
CA VAL A 270 10.49 16.76 -5.64
C VAL A 270 9.76 18.07 -5.91
N PHE A 271 9.08 18.17 -7.06
CA PHE A 271 8.32 19.34 -7.47
C PHE A 271 6.97 18.95 -8.07
N LEU A 272 5.99 19.86 -7.99
CA LEU A 272 4.67 19.64 -8.56
C LEU A 272 4.75 19.68 -10.09
N LYS A 273 4.25 18.64 -10.77
CA LYS A 273 4.06 18.65 -12.23
C LYS A 273 2.62 18.89 -12.60
N ASP A 274 1.72 18.14 -11.97
CA ASP A 274 0.29 18.21 -12.25
C ASP A 274 -0.52 17.95 -10.98
N LYS A 275 -1.77 18.39 -11.00
CA LYS A 275 -2.74 18.24 -9.91
C LYS A 275 -4.12 17.99 -10.49
N ILE A 276 -4.76 16.92 -10.05
CA ILE A 276 -6.14 16.63 -10.38
C ILE A 276 -7.04 16.78 -9.17
N ILE A 277 -8.11 17.53 -9.36
CA ILE A 277 -9.16 17.71 -8.37
C ILE A 277 -10.18 16.58 -8.57
N VAL A 278 -10.36 15.78 -7.53
CA VAL A 278 -11.43 14.78 -7.46
C VAL A 278 -12.62 15.44 -6.79
N GLU A 279 -13.62 15.79 -7.59
CA GLU A 279 -14.82 16.44 -7.07
C GLU A 279 -15.55 15.56 -6.05
N ASN A 280 -16.08 16.23 -5.02
CA ASN A 280 -16.87 15.63 -3.94
C ASN A 280 -16.14 14.52 -3.16
N GLN A 281 -14.81 14.44 -3.21
CA GLN A 281 -14.07 13.51 -2.36
C GLN A 281 -14.33 13.79 -0.87
N LYS A 282 -14.09 12.77 -0.04
CA LYS A 282 -14.09 12.88 1.41
C LYS A 282 -12.69 12.66 1.98
N ALA A 283 -11.99 11.66 1.46
CA ALA A 283 -10.62 11.33 1.81
C ALA A 283 -10.02 10.39 0.75
N THR A 284 -9.71 10.90 -0.44
CA THR A 284 -8.99 10.11 -1.46
C THR A 284 -7.55 9.90 -1.01
N CYS A 285 -7.21 8.66 -0.63
CA CYS A 285 -5.99 8.38 0.14
C CYS A 285 -5.14 7.27 -0.47
N TRP A 286 -5.70 6.22 -1.07
CA TRP A 286 -4.89 5.10 -1.58
C TRP A 286 -4.74 5.14 -3.09
N ALA A 287 -3.61 4.64 -3.59
CA ALA A 287 -3.32 4.55 -5.03
C ALA A 287 -2.71 3.21 -5.42
N ALA A 288 -3.07 2.69 -6.60
CA ALA A 288 -2.41 1.57 -7.24
C ALA A 288 -2.27 1.76 -8.75
N TYR A 289 -1.05 1.59 -9.26
CA TYR A 289 -0.81 1.57 -10.70
C TYR A 289 -1.27 0.24 -11.32
N SER A 290 -1.91 0.31 -12.48
CA SER A 290 -2.25 -0.86 -13.30
C SER A 290 -1.41 -0.87 -14.57
N SER A 291 -0.56 -1.88 -14.73
CA SER A 291 0.24 -2.07 -15.95
C SER A 291 -0.61 -2.38 -17.19
N THR A 292 -1.72 -3.11 -17.00
CA THR A 292 -2.68 -3.44 -18.05
C THR A 292 -3.41 -2.22 -18.57
N ARG A 293 -3.84 -1.33 -17.67
CA ARG A 293 -4.57 -0.12 -18.01
C ARG A 293 -3.67 1.06 -18.33
N LYS A 294 -2.41 1.03 -17.88
CA LYS A 294 -1.45 2.14 -17.91
C LYS A 294 -2.03 3.40 -17.29
N SER A 295 -2.68 3.22 -16.14
CA SER A 295 -3.39 4.24 -15.38
C SER A 295 -3.21 3.96 -13.88
N VAL A 296 -3.66 4.90 -13.05
CA VAL A 296 -3.64 4.76 -11.59
C VAL A 296 -5.08 4.71 -11.09
N PHE A 297 -5.37 3.71 -10.27
CA PHE A 297 -6.62 3.64 -9.52
C PHE A 297 -6.45 4.29 -8.16
N VAL A 298 -7.46 5.02 -7.70
CA VAL A 298 -7.50 5.61 -6.36
C VAL A 298 -8.82 5.31 -5.66
N THR A 299 -8.77 5.26 -4.33
CA THR A 299 -9.94 5.03 -3.47
C THR A 299 -10.04 6.05 -2.34
N ASP A 300 -11.24 6.13 -1.79
CA ASP A 300 -11.63 7.07 -0.75
C ASP A 300 -12.15 6.33 0.49
N ALA A 301 -11.71 6.75 1.67
CA ALA A 301 -12.05 6.11 2.93
C ALA A 301 -13.54 6.16 3.27
N ALA A 302 -14.28 7.13 2.70
CA ALA A 302 -15.68 7.40 3.01
C ALA A 302 -16.58 7.49 1.76
N LEU A 303 -16.09 7.07 0.60
CA LEU A 303 -16.90 6.93 -0.62
C LEU A 303 -16.64 5.59 -1.27
N ASN A 304 -17.73 4.86 -1.54
CA ASN A 304 -17.69 3.55 -2.17
C ASN A 304 -17.61 3.65 -3.70
N ARG A 305 -16.45 4.09 -4.18
CA ARG A 305 -16.18 4.24 -5.62
C ARG A 305 -14.72 3.97 -5.93
N LEU A 306 -14.46 3.43 -7.12
CA LEU A 306 -13.15 3.32 -7.72
C LEU A 306 -12.98 4.41 -8.78
N ILE A 307 -11.88 5.16 -8.72
CA ILE A 307 -11.57 6.20 -9.72
C ILE A 307 -10.32 5.80 -10.47
N GLU A 308 -10.37 5.82 -11.80
CA GLU A 308 -9.22 5.64 -12.68
C GLU A 308 -8.71 6.99 -13.18
N ILE A 309 -7.42 7.25 -13.05
CA ILE A 309 -6.78 8.52 -13.39
C ILE A 309 -5.60 8.25 -14.34
N SER A 310 -5.40 9.12 -15.33
CA SER A 310 -4.24 9.05 -16.22
C SER A 310 -2.93 9.22 -15.43
N THR A 311 -1.85 8.56 -15.86
CA THR A 311 -0.57 8.56 -15.12
C THR A 311 0.10 9.93 -15.03
N ASP A 312 -0.25 10.85 -15.95
CA ASP A 312 0.19 12.25 -15.93
C ASP A 312 -0.67 13.12 -15.00
N GLY A 313 -1.75 12.58 -14.43
CA GLY A 313 -2.68 13.33 -13.59
C GLY A 313 -3.55 14.31 -14.36
N ALA A 314 -3.58 14.28 -15.70
CA ALA A 314 -4.32 15.26 -16.47
C ALA A 314 -5.84 14.99 -16.50
N LYS A 315 -6.28 13.73 -16.34
CA LYS A 315 -7.68 13.33 -16.56
C LYS A 315 -8.15 12.22 -15.63
N ILE A 316 -9.38 12.35 -15.15
CA ILE A 316 -10.17 11.21 -14.64
C ILE A 316 -10.66 10.43 -15.86
N LEU A 317 -10.24 9.17 -15.96
CA LEU A 317 -10.57 8.28 -17.07
C LEU A 317 -11.91 7.58 -16.85
N SER A 318 -12.19 7.16 -15.61
CA SER A 318 -13.45 6.52 -15.24
C SER A 318 -13.75 6.68 -13.75
N ILE A 319 -15.04 6.59 -13.40
CA ILE A 319 -15.53 6.51 -12.03
C ILE A 319 -16.53 5.37 -11.98
N LEU A 320 -16.28 4.37 -11.14
CA LEU A 320 -17.19 3.27 -10.87
C LEU A 320 -17.74 3.42 -9.46
N ASN A 321 -19.03 3.76 -9.33
CA ASN A 321 -19.73 3.73 -8.04
C ASN A 321 -20.15 2.30 -7.74
N LEU A 322 -19.88 1.83 -6.53
CA LEU A 322 -20.18 0.47 -6.10
C LEU A 322 -21.45 0.47 -5.24
N ALA A 323 -22.36 -0.45 -5.55
CA ALA A 323 -23.66 -0.58 -4.87
C ALA A 323 -23.69 -1.69 -3.82
N ASN A 324 -22.51 -2.18 -3.40
CA ASN A 324 -22.37 -3.33 -2.49
C ASN A 324 -22.57 -2.99 -1.00
N GLY A 325 -22.76 -1.70 -0.67
CA GLY A 325 -23.04 -1.24 0.69
C GLY A 325 -21.81 -0.94 1.55
N ASP A 326 -20.59 -1.07 1.01
CA ASP A 326 -19.37 -0.69 1.73
C ASP A 326 -19.37 0.81 2.07
N PRO A 327 -18.86 1.21 3.25
CA PRO A 327 -18.81 2.62 3.66
C PRO A 327 -17.75 3.44 2.89
N GLY A 328 -16.79 2.76 2.27
CA GLY A 328 -15.61 3.32 1.62
C GLY A 328 -14.54 2.25 1.46
N LEU A 329 -13.45 2.58 0.77
CA LEU A 329 -12.42 1.63 0.38
C LEU A 329 -11.05 2.12 0.87
N THR A 330 -10.43 1.33 1.74
CA THR A 330 -9.08 1.56 2.26
C THR A 330 -8.11 0.55 1.68
N ASP A 331 -7.12 1.04 0.94
CA ASP A 331 -6.13 0.25 0.20
C ASP A 331 -6.68 -0.54 -1.00
N LEU A 332 -5.80 -0.77 -1.97
CA LEU A 332 -6.11 -1.45 -3.22
C LEU A 332 -4.86 -1.99 -3.90
N LYS A 333 -5.04 -3.00 -4.74
CA LYS A 333 -4.03 -3.51 -5.66
C LYS A 333 -4.64 -3.81 -7.02
N ALA A 334 -3.89 -3.50 -8.08
CA ALA A 334 -4.23 -3.84 -9.44
C ALA A 334 -3.26 -4.90 -9.96
N VAL A 335 -3.78 -6.02 -10.47
CA VAL A 335 -2.98 -7.09 -11.08
C VAL A 335 -3.71 -7.60 -12.32
N GLY A 336 -2.98 -7.70 -13.44
CA GLY A 336 -3.62 -7.99 -14.73
C GLY A 336 -4.79 -7.03 -14.97
N ARG A 337 -5.96 -7.57 -15.31
CA ARG A 337 -7.18 -6.77 -15.54
C ARG A 337 -8.00 -6.48 -14.27
N PHE A 338 -7.60 -7.02 -13.11
CA PHE A 338 -8.40 -6.96 -11.90
C PHE A 338 -7.88 -5.91 -10.94
N VAL A 339 -8.81 -5.29 -10.21
CA VAL A 339 -8.54 -4.44 -9.06
C VAL A 339 -9.20 -5.06 -7.84
N TYR A 340 -8.43 -5.22 -6.78
CA TYR A 340 -8.88 -5.65 -5.46
C TYR A 340 -8.86 -4.42 -4.57
N ALA A 341 -9.99 -4.08 -3.95
CA ALA A 341 -10.10 -2.95 -3.04
C ALA A 341 -10.67 -3.43 -1.70
N LEU A 342 -9.99 -3.08 -0.61
CA LEU A 342 -10.40 -3.47 0.73
C LEU A 342 -11.39 -2.45 1.28
N SER A 343 -12.51 -2.93 1.82
CA SER A 343 -13.32 -2.18 2.78
C SER A 343 -13.17 -2.84 4.14
N PRO A 344 -12.64 -2.18 5.18
CA PRO A 344 -12.59 -2.75 6.52
C PRO A 344 -13.98 -2.88 7.14
N GLY A 345 -15.01 -2.25 6.56
CA GLY A 345 -16.31 -2.09 7.18
C GLY A 345 -16.27 -1.00 8.26
N ASN A 346 -17.26 -0.99 9.15
CA ASN A 346 -17.40 0.07 10.17
C ASN A 346 -17.98 -0.46 11.50
N GLY A 347 -18.04 -1.77 11.67
CA GLY A 347 -18.65 -2.45 12.82
C GLY A 347 -20.13 -2.79 12.65
N THR A 348 -20.81 -2.20 11.65
CA THR A 348 -22.15 -2.64 11.21
C THR A 348 -22.10 -3.31 9.84
N THR A 349 -21.27 -2.80 8.94
CA THR A 349 -20.89 -3.46 7.69
C THR A 349 -19.65 -4.30 7.95
N ALA A 350 -19.66 -5.54 7.46
CA ALA A 350 -18.52 -6.45 7.56
C ALA A 350 -17.33 -5.95 6.73
N ALA A 351 -16.12 -6.41 7.09
CA ALA A 351 -14.96 -6.21 6.24
C ALA A 351 -15.09 -7.05 4.96
N ALA A 352 -14.72 -6.51 3.82
CA ALA A 352 -14.82 -7.17 2.53
C ALA A 352 -13.72 -6.75 1.55
N ILE A 353 -13.43 -7.59 0.56
CA ILE A 353 -12.69 -7.21 -0.64
C ILE A 353 -13.68 -7.11 -1.80
N THR A 354 -13.70 -5.96 -2.46
CA THR A 354 -14.38 -5.80 -3.73
C THR A 354 -13.42 -6.16 -4.86
N VAL A 355 -13.82 -7.11 -5.71
CA VAL A 355 -13.07 -7.49 -6.92
C VAL A 355 -13.73 -6.85 -8.14
N ILE A 356 -12.94 -6.11 -8.90
CA ILE A 356 -13.39 -5.28 -10.01
C ILE A 356 -12.64 -5.71 -11.28
N ASP A 357 -13.39 -5.98 -12.34
CA ASP A 357 -12.83 -6.15 -13.68
C ASP A 357 -12.68 -4.76 -14.32
N SER A 358 -11.45 -4.25 -14.36
CA SER A 358 -11.16 -2.90 -14.83
C SER A 358 -11.36 -2.69 -16.33
N LEU A 359 -11.39 -3.77 -17.14
CA LEU A 359 -11.65 -3.65 -18.58
C LEU A 359 -13.15 -3.57 -18.88
N GLN A 360 -13.98 -4.11 -17.99
CA GLN A 360 -15.44 -4.06 -18.07
C GLN A 360 -16.02 -2.96 -17.18
N SER A 361 -15.19 -2.30 -16.37
CA SER A 361 -15.59 -1.29 -15.39
C SER A 361 -16.73 -1.78 -14.50
N GLN A 362 -16.63 -3.01 -13.99
CA GLN A 362 -17.67 -3.61 -13.17
C GLN A 362 -17.11 -4.39 -11.98
N GLN A 363 -17.85 -4.37 -10.88
CA GLN A 363 -17.64 -5.30 -9.79
C GLN A 363 -18.04 -6.71 -10.24
N ILE A 364 -17.16 -7.69 -10.03
CA ILE A 364 -17.41 -9.10 -10.33
C ILE A 364 -17.55 -9.98 -9.08
N GLN A 365 -17.15 -9.46 -7.92
CA GLN A 365 -17.31 -10.11 -6.63
C GLN A 365 -17.27 -9.09 -5.50
N HIS A 366 -18.03 -9.34 -4.44
CA HIS A 366 -17.87 -8.74 -3.12
C HIS A 366 -17.62 -9.88 -2.15
N PHE A 367 -16.42 -9.94 -1.59
CA PHE A 367 -15.93 -11.07 -0.81
C PHE A 367 -15.82 -10.67 0.65
N GLU A 368 -16.80 -11.07 1.48
CA GLU A 368 -16.79 -10.81 2.91
C GLU A 368 -15.68 -11.60 3.63
N LEU A 369 -15.04 -10.95 4.59
CA LEU A 369 -13.90 -11.46 5.34
C LEU A 369 -14.28 -11.94 6.75
N THR A 370 -15.57 -11.98 7.08
CA THR A 370 -16.11 -12.24 8.43
C THR A 370 -15.59 -13.55 9.04
N HIS A 371 -15.30 -14.57 8.22
CA HIS A 371 -14.80 -15.87 8.68
C HIS A 371 -13.27 -15.96 8.80
N LEU A 372 -12.55 -14.88 8.49
CA LEU A 372 -11.09 -14.84 8.43
C LEU A 372 -10.47 -13.95 9.52
N SER A 373 -11.20 -13.73 10.62
CA SER A 373 -10.76 -12.85 11.73
C SER A 373 -10.45 -11.41 11.29
N ALA A 374 -11.01 -10.97 10.17
CA ALA A 374 -10.98 -9.60 9.72
C ALA A 374 -12.11 -8.80 10.36
N GLY A 375 -11.83 -7.54 10.68
CA GLY A 375 -12.83 -6.61 11.19
C GLY A 375 -12.62 -5.19 10.66
N LYS A 376 -13.28 -4.23 11.32
CA LYS A 376 -13.15 -2.80 11.02
C LYS A 376 -11.72 -2.26 11.12
N ARG A 377 -10.79 -3.02 11.69
CA ARG A 377 -9.39 -2.64 11.79
C ARG A 377 -8.54 -3.14 10.64
N SER A 378 -9.04 -4.02 9.77
CA SER A 378 -8.25 -4.62 8.69
C SER A 378 -7.52 -3.57 7.86
N GLN A 379 -6.25 -3.79 7.55
CA GLN A 379 -5.41 -2.84 6.82
C GLN A 379 -4.55 -3.54 5.78
N GLY A 380 -4.06 -2.74 4.83
CA GLY A 380 -3.05 -3.18 3.89
C GLY A 380 -3.63 -4.08 2.80
N LEU A 381 -3.06 -3.98 1.61
CA LEU A 381 -3.31 -4.96 0.57
C LEU A 381 -2.04 -5.23 -0.22
N ALA A 382 -1.74 -6.49 -0.49
CA ALA A 382 -0.60 -6.92 -1.31
C ALA A 382 -0.98 -8.16 -2.12
N VAL A 383 -0.26 -8.41 -3.22
CA VAL A 383 -0.52 -9.53 -4.14
C VAL A 383 0.80 -10.24 -4.45
N PHE A 384 0.77 -11.57 -4.51
CA PHE A 384 1.86 -12.42 -4.99
C PHE A 384 1.64 -12.89 -6.42
#